data_AF-A0A956BKC4-F1
#
_entry.id   AF-A0A956BKC4-F1
#
_cell.length_a   1.000
_cell.length_b   1.000
_cell.length_c   1.000
_cell.angle_alpha   90.00
_cell.angle_beta   90.00
_cell.angle_gamma   90.00
#
_symmetry.space_group_name_H-M   'P 1'
#
loop_
_entity.id
_entity.type
_entity.pdbx_description
1 polymer ?
#
loop_
_entity_poly.entity_id
_entity_poly.type
_entity_poly.pdbx_seq_one_letter_code
_entity_poly.pdbx_strand_id
1 'polypeptide(L)'
;MADVLVVGGSVADGRVKDLEVQLHGLGERTLDRDTAVAWMKDGHSFVPVHEGSRGPALLLLEVGDELFIRHQADGEAADALPPLG
;
A
#
# COMPACT_ATOMS: atom_id res chain seq x y z
N MET A 1 -14.37 -5.62 6.92
CA MET A 1 -12.97 -5.24 6.66
C MET A 1 -12.54 -6.09 5.47
N ALA A 2 -12.27 -5.46 4.32
CA ALA A 2 -11.94 -6.16 3.09
C ALA A 2 -10.46 -5.98 2.80
N ASP A 3 -9.77 -7.08 2.49
CA ASP A 3 -8.39 -7.04 2.03
C ASP A 3 -8.34 -6.45 0.62
N VAL A 4 -7.50 -5.43 0.45
CA VAL A 4 -7.13 -4.87 -0.84
C VAL A 4 -5.81 -5.52 -1.22
N LEU A 5 -5.80 -6.39 -2.22
CA LEU A 5 -4.57 -7.06 -2.63
C LEU A 5 -3.72 -6.09 -3.43
N VAL A 6 -2.48 -5.84 -3.04
CA VAL A 6 -1.53 -5.01 -3.76
C VAL A 6 -0.65 -5.92 -4.61
N VAL A 7 -0.81 -5.86 -5.92
CA VAL A 7 -0.10 -6.72 -6.88
C VAL A 7 1.03 -5.99 -7.60
N GLY A 8 1.06 -4.66 -7.50
CA GLY A 8 2.07 -3.79 -8.09
C GLY A 8 2.00 -2.38 -7.51
N GLY A 9 2.89 -1.52 -7.95
CA GLY A 9 2.95 -0.12 -7.51
C GLY A 9 4.31 0.50 -7.73
N SER A 10 4.37 1.82 -7.69
CA SER A 10 5.61 2.56 -7.92
C SER A 10 5.87 3.59 -6.82
N VAL A 11 7.16 3.80 -6.54
CA VAL A 11 7.66 4.85 -5.66
C VAL A 11 8.44 5.85 -6.50
N ALA A 12 8.11 7.14 -6.37
CA ALA A 12 8.81 8.25 -7.01
C ALA A 12 9.12 9.31 -5.95
N ASP A 13 10.32 9.89 -5.98
CA ASP A 13 10.76 10.93 -5.04
C ASP A 13 10.58 10.53 -3.55
N GLY A 14 10.77 9.24 -3.23
CA GLY A 14 10.61 8.71 -1.86
C GLY A 14 9.15 8.55 -1.42
N ARG A 15 8.18 8.68 -2.34
CA ARG A 15 6.74 8.50 -2.09
C ARG A 15 6.12 7.46 -2.99
N VAL A 16 5.23 6.63 -2.47
CA VAL A 16 4.29 5.84 -3.28
C VAL A 16 3.55 6.82 -4.16
N LYS A 17 3.68 6.61 -5.46
CA LYS A 17 2.96 7.35 -6.50
C LYS A 17 1.64 6.66 -6.78
N ASP A 18 1.69 5.35 -6.99
CA ASP A 18 0.54 4.51 -7.30
C ASP A 18 0.68 3.11 -6.70
N LEU A 19 -0.48 2.46 -6.51
CA LEU A 19 -0.61 1.05 -6.14
C LEU A 19 -1.54 0.37 -7.15
N GLU A 20 -1.08 -0.73 -7.72
CA GLU A 20 -1.92 -1.64 -8.49
C GLU A 20 -2.55 -2.64 -7.53
N VAL A 21 -3.88 -2.64 -7.50
CA VAL A 21 -4.65 -3.43 -6.55
C VAL A 21 -5.67 -4.33 -7.23
N GLN A 22 -5.90 -5.49 -6.62
CA GLN A 22 -6.98 -6.40 -6.98
C GLN A 22 -8.00 -6.44 -5.84
N LEU A 23 -9.26 -6.17 -6.18
CA LEU A 23 -10.37 -6.19 -5.23
C LEU A 23 -11.21 -7.45 -5.44
N HIS A 24 -11.79 -7.99 -4.38
CA HIS A 24 -12.59 -9.21 -4.48
C HIS A 24 -13.78 -9.04 -5.44
N GLY A 25 -13.81 -9.86 -6.50
CA GLY A 25 -14.88 -9.84 -7.51
C GLY A 25 -14.80 -8.67 -8.50
N LEU A 26 -13.72 -7.88 -8.46
CA LEU A 26 -13.44 -6.82 -9.41
C LEU A 26 -12.07 -7.06 -10.08
N GLY A 27 -11.88 -6.47 -11.25
CA GLY A 27 -10.59 -6.49 -11.93
C GLY A 27 -9.54 -5.65 -11.21
N GLU A 28 -8.30 -5.76 -11.68
CA GLU A 28 -7.19 -4.94 -11.25
C GLU A 28 -7.45 -3.45 -11.53
N ARG A 29 -6.96 -2.60 -10.63
CA ARG A 29 -7.10 -1.14 -10.68
C ARG A 29 -5.87 -0.47 -10.14
N THR A 30 -5.50 0.66 -10.71
CA THR A 30 -4.45 1.52 -10.16
C THR A 30 -5.08 2.60 -9.27
N LEU A 31 -4.59 2.71 -8.04
CA LEU A 31 -4.92 3.77 -7.10
C LEU A 31 -3.76 4.73 -7.00
N ASP A 32 -4.03 6.04 -7.00
CA ASP A 32 -3.03 7.02 -6.59
C ASP A 32 -2.82 6.98 -5.07
N ARG A 33 -1.75 7.65 -4.62
CA ARG A 33 -1.42 7.80 -3.20
C ARG A 33 -2.61 8.26 -2.36
N ASP A 34 -3.26 9.34 -2.78
CA ASP A 34 -4.27 10.02 -1.96
C ASP A 34 -5.47 9.10 -1.73
N THR A 35 -5.87 8.36 -2.77
CA THR A 35 -6.92 7.35 -2.68
C THR A 35 -6.50 6.19 -1.78
N ALA A 36 -5.27 5.68 -1.91
CA ALA A 36 -4.76 4.61 -1.05
C ALA A 36 -4.74 5.04 0.43
N VAL A 37 -4.26 6.25 0.71
CA VAL A 37 -4.25 6.83 2.07
C VAL A 37 -5.67 6.97 2.62
N ALA A 38 -6.61 7.51 1.84
CA ALA A 38 -8.00 7.63 2.26
C ALA A 38 -8.60 6.26 2.64
N TRP A 39 -8.36 5.24 1.81
CA TRP A 39 -8.88 3.89 2.07
C TRP A 39 -8.25 3.25 3.29
N MET A 40 -6.94 3.43 3.50
CA MET A 40 -6.26 2.97 4.72
C MET A 40 -6.81 3.66 5.97
N LYS A 41 -7.13 4.95 5.91
CA LYS A 41 -7.81 5.68 6.99
C LYS A 41 -9.24 5.18 7.24
N ASP A 42 -9.94 4.76 6.20
CA ASP A 42 -11.26 4.12 6.30
C ASP A 42 -11.20 2.67 6.82
N GLY A 43 -10.00 2.17 7.14
CA GLY A 43 -9.79 0.85 7.74
C GLY A 43 -9.63 -0.30 6.73
N HIS A 44 -9.32 -0.01 5.46
CA HIS A 44 -8.97 -1.04 4.48
C HIS A 44 -7.55 -1.54 4.70
N SER A 45 -7.36 -2.85 4.66
CA SER A 45 -6.04 -3.48 4.78
C SER A 45 -5.45 -3.73 3.41
N PHE A 46 -4.34 -3.07 3.10
CA PHE A 46 -3.61 -3.24 1.85
C PHE A 46 -2.59 -4.37 2.02
N VAL A 47 -2.83 -5.50 1.37
CA VAL A 47 -2.04 -6.72 1.53
C VAL A 47 -1.20 -6.96 0.27
N PRO A 48 0.13 -6.78 0.33
CA PRO A 48 1.01 -7.07 -0.78
C PRO A 48 0.98 -8.55 -1.14
N VAL A 49 1.00 -8.83 -2.44
CA VAL A 49 1.07 -10.17 -2.99
C VAL A 49 2.36 -10.27 -3.80
N HIS A 50 3.12 -11.32 -3.52
CA HIS A 50 4.35 -11.65 -4.24
C HIS A 50 4.39 -13.15 -4.51
N GLU A 51 4.61 -13.53 -5.76
CA GLU A 51 4.60 -14.93 -6.23
C GLU A 51 3.34 -15.70 -5.78
N GLY A 52 2.18 -15.02 -5.80
CA GLY A 52 0.88 -15.57 -5.38
C GLY A 52 0.70 -15.75 -3.87
N SER A 53 1.67 -15.33 -3.06
CA SER A 53 1.61 -15.39 -1.59
C SER A 53 1.28 -14.03 -1.00
N ARG A 54 0.36 -14.01 -0.01
CA ARG A 54 0.01 -12.79 0.74
C ARG A 54 1.07 -12.49 1.79
N GLY A 55 1.60 -11.27 1.75
CA GLY A 55 2.48 -10.72 2.78
C GLY A 55 1.71 -10.07 3.94
N PRO A 56 2.43 -9.43 4.89
CA PRO A 56 1.81 -8.61 5.93
C PRO A 56 1.24 -7.32 5.33
N ALA A 57 0.14 -6.83 5.90
CA ALA A 57 -0.49 -5.60 5.43
C ALA A 57 0.45 -4.39 5.53
N LEU A 58 0.37 -3.50 4.54
CA LEU A 58 1.03 -2.20 4.57
C LEU A 58 0.52 -1.37 5.76
N LEU A 59 1.44 -0.63 6.34
CA LEU A 59 1.22 0.29 7.45
C LEU A 59 1.06 1.70 6.90
N LEU A 60 0.13 2.46 7.48
CA LEU A 60 0.06 3.90 7.34
C LEU A 60 0.71 4.52 8.58
N LEU A 61 1.90 5.10 8.42
CA LEU A 61 2.65 5.76 9.48
C LEU A 61 2.46 7.27 9.39
N GLU A 62 2.13 7.90 10.52
CA GLU A 62 2.06 9.35 10.66
C GLU A 62 3.32 9.86 11.36
N VAL A 63 4.04 10.79 10.71
CA VAL A 63 5.24 11.44 11.25
C VAL A 63 5.08 12.94 11.10
N GLY A 64 4.74 13.62 12.19
CA GLY A 64 4.34 15.03 12.12
C GLY A 64 3.04 15.18 11.33
N ASP A 65 3.02 16.07 10.35
CA ASP A 65 1.85 16.30 9.47
C ASP A 65 1.87 15.44 8.20
N GLU A 66 2.84 14.52 8.09
CA GLU A 66 3.04 13.69 6.89
C GLU A 66 2.67 12.22 7.12
N LEU A 67 2.16 11.60 6.06
CA LEU A 67 1.77 10.19 6.05
C LEU A 67 2.68 9.39 5.15
N PHE A 68 3.00 8.16 5.57
CA PHE A 68 3.87 7.24 4.87
C PHE A 68 3.24 5.84 4.75
N ILE A 69 3.37 5.20 3.59
CA ILE A 69 2.90 3.82 3.32
C ILE A 69 4.11 2.90 3.35
N ARG A 70 4.13 1.93 4.28
CA ARG A 70 5.32 1.09 4.54
C ARG A 70 4.99 -0.39 4.75
N HIS A 71 5.87 -1.28 4.30
CA HIS A 71 5.80 -2.70 4.62
C HIS A 71 6.30 -3.06 6.04
N GLN A 72 7.19 -2.23 6.61
CA GLN A 72 7.79 -2.46 7.93
C GLN A 72 7.86 -1.15 8.73
N ALA A 73 7.88 -1.28 10.05
CA ALA A 73 7.87 -0.15 10.99
C ALA A 73 9.28 0.36 11.34
N ASP A 74 10.33 -0.12 10.66
CA ASP A 74 11.72 0.21 10.98
C ASP A 74 12.15 1.55 10.38
N GLY A 75 11.99 2.60 11.18
CA GLY A 75 13.06 3.59 11.37
C GLY A 75 13.21 4.78 10.42
N GLU A 76 12.72 4.76 9.18
CA GLU A 76 12.78 5.94 8.28
C GLU A 76 11.40 6.48 7.90
N ALA A 77 11.25 7.81 7.94
CA ALA A 77 10.07 8.52 7.43
C ALA A 77 10.12 8.55 5.90
N ALA A 78 9.92 7.39 5.29
CA ALA A 78 9.92 7.20 3.84
C ALA A 78 8.96 6.08 3.45
N ASP A 79 8.38 6.17 2.26
CA ASP A 79 7.53 5.11 1.75
C ASP A 79 8.35 3.91 1.30
N ALA A 80 7.83 2.72 1.56
CA ALA A 80 8.51 1.48 1.22
C ALA A 80 7.50 0.37 0.88
N LEU A 81 7.58 -0.14 -0.34
CA LEU A 81 6.84 -1.32 -0.77
C LEU A 81 7.74 -2.57 -0.67
N PRO A 82 7.18 -3.75 -0.35
CA PRO A 82 7.91 -5.00 -0.48
C PRO A 82 8.09 -5.35 -1.97
N PRO A 83 8.78 -6.45 -2.30
CA PRO A 83 8.62 -7.08 -3.60
C PRO A 83 7.13 -7.32 -3.91
N LEU A 84 6.72 -7.00 -5.15
CA LEU A 84 5.36 -7.14 -5.66
C LEU A 84 5.40 -7.93 -6.97
N GLY A 85 4.32 -8.67 -7.26
CA GLY A 85 4.21 -9.58 -8.40
C GLY A 85 4.37 -11.02 -7.95
#